data_AF-A0A1V6B3E5-F1
#
_entry.id   AF-A0A1V6B3E5-F1
#
_cell.length_a   1.000
_cell.length_b   1.000
_cell.length_c   1.000
_cell.angle_alpha   90.00
_cell.angle_beta   90.00
_cell.angle_gamma   90.00
#
_symmetry.space_group_name_H-M   'P 1'
#
loop_
_entity.id
_entity.type
_entity.pdbx_description
1 polymer ?
#
loop_
_entity_poly.entity_id
_entity_poly.type
_entity_poly.pdbx_seq_one_letter_code
_entity_poly.pdbx_strand_id
1 'polypeptide(L)' 'MPVEESVFLVFGRESTGLPEEILAACRERSFRVPMRPGARSLNVSNAAAVVLYEALRRRGYPGLI' A
#
# COMPACT_ATOMS: atom_id res chain seq x y z
N MET A 1 -4.02 -8.39 3.59
CA MET A 1 -5.19 -7.68 3.02
C MET A 1 -6.36 -8.65 2.97
N PRO A 2 -7.45 -8.38 3.71
CA PRO A 2 -8.66 -9.17 3.62
C PRO A 2 -9.27 -9.04 2.21
N VAL A 3 -9.89 -10.14 1.74
CA VAL A 3 -10.44 -10.24 0.38
C VAL A 3 -11.93 -9.88 0.37
N GLU A 4 -12.64 -10.25 1.44
CA GLU A 4 -14.10 -10.21 1.56
C GLU A 4 -14.65 -8.89 2.14
N GLU A 5 -13.78 -8.07 2.73
CA GLU A 5 -14.16 -6.80 3.37
C GLU A 5 -13.69 -5.58 2.57
N SER A 6 -14.38 -4.45 2.74
CA SER A 6 -13.92 -3.15 2.26
C SER A 6 -12.62 -2.74 2.98
N VAL A 7 -11.65 -2.23 2.23
CA VAL A 7 -10.34 -1.83 2.76
C VAL A 7 -10.01 -0.40 2.35
N PHE A 8 -9.37 0.32 3.25
CA PHE A 8 -8.75 1.61 2.95
C PHE A 8 -7.25 1.44 2.78
N LEU A 9 -6.71 2.03 1.71
CA LEU A 9 -5.27 2.10 1.47
C LEU A 9 -4.81 3.51 1.79
N VAL A 10 -4.04 3.64 2.86
CA VAL A 10 -3.58 4.93 3.35
C VAL A 10 -2.12 5.10 2.95
N PHE A 11 -1.83 6.18 2.23
CA PHE A 11 -0.49 6.53 1.79
C PHE A 11 -0.07 7.85 2.42
N GLY A 12 1.21 7.92 2.77
CA GLY A 12 1.83 9.12 3.31
C GLY A 12 2.19 10.15 2.24
N ARG A 13 2.67 11.32 2.68
CA ARG A 13 3.24 12.32 1.77
C ARG A 13 4.54 11.80 1.18
N GLU A 14 4.86 12.19 -0.06
CA GLU A 14 6.07 11.73 -0.76
C GLU A 14 7.36 12.04 0.01
N SER A 15 7.43 13.19 0.65
CA SER A 15 8.64 13.65 1.37
C SER A 15 8.79 13.08 2.77
N THR A 16 7.69 12.74 3.44
CA THR A 16 7.68 12.51 4.90
C THR A 16 6.96 11.24 5.32
N GLY A 17 6.31 10.53 4.39
CA GLY A 17 5.57 9.32 4.71
C GLY A 17 4.33 9.58 5.54
N LEU A 18 3.91 8.55 6.27
CA LEU A 18 2.79 8.61 7.22
C LEU A 18 3.28 9.17 8.57
N PRO A 19 2.44 9.90 9.31
CA PRO A 19 2.73 10.25 10.70
C PRO A 19 3.06 9.01 11.53
N GLU A 20 4.10 9.09 12.35
CA GLU A 20 4.59 7.96 13.17
C GLU A 20 3.49 7.42 14.10
N GLU A 21 2.64 8.29 14.64
CA GLU A 21 1.49 7.90 15.48
C GLU A 21 0.52 6.96 14.74
N ILE A 22 0.29 7.19 13.43
CA ILE A 22 -0.59 6.34 12.62
C ILE A 22 0.10 5.00 12.34
N LEU A 23 1.40 5.02 12.04
CA LEU A 23 2.19 3.80 11.82
C LEU A 23 2.25 2.95 13.08
N ALA A 24 2.43 3.56 14.25
CA ALA A 24 2.43 2.88 15.54
C ALA A 24 1.06 2.27 15.84
N ALA A 25 -0.03 3.04 15.68
CA ALA A 25 -1.40 2.56 15.92
C ALA A 25 -1.85 1.47 14.94
N CYS A 26 -1.28 1.43 13.73
CA CYS A 26 -1.65 0.47 12.68
C CYS A 26 -0.52 -0.50 12.35
N ARG A 27 0.44 -0.74 13.27
CA ARG A 27 1.66 -1.50 12.98
C ARG A 27 1.40 -2.89 12.40
N GLU A 28 0.43 -3.62 12.93
CA GLU A 28 0.07 -4.97 12.46
C GLU A 28 -0.59 -4.99 11.07
N ARG A 29 -1.18 -3.86 10.66
CA ARG A 29 -1.83 -3.68 9.35
C ARG A 29 -0.96 -2.94 8.35
N SER A 30 0.24 -2.55 8.76
CA SER A 30 1.20 -1.81 7.94
C SER A 30 2.09 -2.76 7.17
N PHE A 31 2.42 -2.40 5.94
CA PHE A 31 3.30 -3.18 5.07
C PHE A 31 4.13 -2.23 4.20
N ARG A 32 5.19 -2.76 3.59
CA ARG A 32 6.05 -2.05 2.64
C ARG A 32 6.08 -2.78 1.32
N VAL A 33 6.17 -2.02 0.22
CA VAL A 33 6.53 -2.60 -1.08
C VAL A 33 7.98 -3.06 -0.99
N PRO A 34 8.31 -4.33 -1.30
CA PRO A 34 9.69 -4.79 -1.32
C PRO A 34 10.53 -3.99 -2.32
N MET A 35 11.72 -3.54 -1.91
CA MET A 35 12.63 -2.75 -2.73
C MET A 35 14.06 -3.27 -2.58
N ARG A 36 14.89 -3.07 -3.61
CA ARG A 36 16.31 -3.42 -3.55
C ARG A 36 17.05 -2.49 -2.56
N PRO A 37 18.06 -2.98 -1.82
CA PRO A 37 18.92 -2.12 -1.02
C PRO A 37 19.51 -0.98 -1.86
N GLY A 38 19.52 0.23 -1.31
CA GLY A 38 20.03 1.44 -1.98
C GLY A 38 19.13 2.02 -3.07
N ALA A 39 18.00 1.39 -3.40
CA ALA A 39 17.02 1.98 -4.30
C ALA A 39 16.35 3.20 -3.64
N ARG A 40 16.11 4.25 -4.43
CA ARG A 40 15.25 5.36 -4.01
C ARG A 40 13.81 4.87 -3.89
N SER A 41 13.06 5.42 -2.94
CA SER A 41 11.63 5.16 -2.78
C SER A 41 10.87 5.35 -4.10
N LEU A 42 9.82 4.54 -4.30
CA LEU A 42 8.89 4.74 -5.40
C LEU A 42 8.13 6.05 -5.19
N ASN A 43 7.79 6.73 -6.29
CA ASN A 43 6.78 7.79 -6.23
C ASN A 43 5.46 7.22 -5.67
N VAL A 44 4.73 8.05 -4.93
CA VAL A 44 3.48 7.65 -4.25
C VAL A 44 2.45 7.08 -5.22
N SER A 45 2.32 7.61 -6.45
CA SER A 45 1.37 7.10 -7.45
C SER A 45 1.71 5.67 -7.88
N ASN A 46 3.00 5.39 -8.12
CA ASN A 46 3.48 4.05 -8.49
C ASN A 46 3.30 3.07 -7.34
N ALA A 47 3.61 3.49 -6.11
CA ALA A 47 3.37 2.66 -4.93
C ALA A 47 1.87 2.34 -4.76
N ALA A 48 1.00 3.35 -4.93
CA ALA A 48 -0.44 3.16 -4.86
C ALA A 48 -0.97 2.22 -5.93
N ALA A 49 -0.51 2.36 -7.18
CA ALA A 49 -0.87 1.49 -8.28
C ALA A 49 -0.48 0.02 -7.99
N VAL A 50 0.75 -0.23 -7.55
CA VAL A 50 1.23 -1.59 -7.21
C VAL A 50 0.36 -2.22 -6.11
N VAL A 51 0.10 -1.49 -5.03
CA VAL A 51 -0.67 -2.01 -3.90
C VAL A 51 -2.14 -2.23 -4.27
N LEU A 52 -2.73 -1.32 -5.04
CA LEU A 52 -4.10 -1.45 -5.53
C LEU A 52 -4.26 -2.69 -6.41
N TYR A 53 -3.34 -2.90 -7.37
CA TYR A 53 -3.41 -4.05 -8.26
C TYR A 53 -3.15 -5.38 -7.53
N GLU A 54 -2.32 -5.41 -6.48
CA GLU A 54 -2.19 -6.61 -5.63
C GLU A 54 -3.47 -6.89 -4.86
N ALA A 55 -4.15 -5.86 -4.33
CA ALA A 55 -5.44 -6.01 -3.67
C ALA A 55 -6.51 -6.55 -4.64
N LEU A 56 -6.56 -6.01 -5.86
CA LEU A 56 -7.47 -6.47 -6.91
C LEU A 56 -7.13 -7.89 -7.37
N ARG A 57 -5.85 -8.24 -7.51
CA ARG A 57 -5.41 -9.58 -7.87
C ARG A 57 -5.91 -10.63 -6.89
N ARG A 58 -5.81 -10.34 -5.59
CA ARG A 58 -6.33 -11.23 -4.52
C ARG A 58 -7.84 -11.41 -4.58
N ARG A 59 -8.57 -10.42 -5.12
CA ARG A 59 -10.01 -10.44 -5.35
C ARG A 59 -10.43 -10.99 -6.72
N GLY A 60 -9.48 -11.40 -7.56
CA GLY A 60 -9.75 -11.90 -8.90
C GLY A 60 -10.17 -10.80 -9.89
N TYR A 61 -9.70 -9.56 -9.70
CA TYR A 61 -9.94 -8.43 -10.61
C TYR A 61 -11.43 -8.18 -10.95
N PRO A 62 -12.31 -8.03 -9.93
CA PRO A 62 -13.74 -7.93 -10.17
C PRO A 62 -14.07 -6.70 -11.02
N GLY A 63 -14.76 -6.92 -12.15
CA GLY A 63 -15.22 -5.86 -13.05
C GLY A 63 -14.12 -5.19 -13.89
N LEU A 64 -12.90 -5.76 -13.92
CA LEU A 64 -11.81 -5.31 -14.79
C LEU A 64 -11.69 -6.24 -16.00
N ILE A 65 -11.19 -5.70 -17.11
CA ILE A 65 -10.99 -6.40 -18.40
C ILE A 65 -9.74 -7.29 -18.33
#